data_AF-A0A0A2YHI0-F1
#
_entry.id   AF-A0A0A2YHI0-F1
#
_cell.length_a   1.000
_cell.length_b   1.000
_cell.length_c   1.000
_cell.angle_alpha   90.00
_cell.angle_beta   90.00
_cell.angle_gamma   90.00
#
_symmetry.space_group_name_H-M   'P 1'
#
loop_
_entity.id
_entity.type
_entity.pdbx_description
1 polymer ?
#
loop_
_entity_poly.entity_id
_entity_poly.type
_entity_poly.pdbx_seq_one_letter_code
_entity_poly.pdbx_strand_id
1 'polypeptide(L)'
;MKIYYKDGFYHDTAPEGSVEISEETYRTLLIGQSEGKQIIPDERGYPVLIEPQPSPYHRLQGGKWVMDEARQGERLSEQRNQVRSKINAKRDNCVDGGVYVPEIGKWVDTDEKGRATLVEIKADFDLNGKTEENGEPRIFTLICADNTAEPLDFDKFKAVWNAAKTLKEKMFENAYMHKILLEQAENPLEYDWSIGWSQTYEEYQNEQEKSI
;
A
#
# COMPACT_ATOMS: atom_id res chain seq x y z
N MET A 1 -53.44 9.53 14.75
CA MET A 1 -52.42 8.50 14.95
C MET A 1 -51.40 9.06 15.92
N LYS A 2 -51.08 8.34 17.00
CA LYS A 2 -50.03 8.76 17.94
C LYS A 2 -48.73 8.05 17.59
N ILE A 3 -47.61 8.77 17.68
CA ILE A 3 -46.29 8.25 17.32
C ILE A 3 -45.41 8.29 18.56
N TYR A 4 -44.74 7.18 18.82
CA TYR A 4 -43.87 6.99 19.97
C TYR A 4 -42.48 6.56 19.52
N TYR A 5 -41.44 6.96 20.26
CA TYR A 5 -40.06 6.56 19.99
C TYR A 5 -39.44 5.85 21.20
N LYS A 6 -38.79 4.72 20.94
CA LYS A 6 -37.89 4.00 21.84
C LYS A 6 -36.98 3.09 21.02
N ASP A 7 -35.78 3.55 20.68
CA ASP A 7 -34.84 2.84 19.79
C ASP A 7 -35.47 2.40 18.44
N GLY A 8 -36.52 3.11 18.02
CA GLY A 8 -37.41 2.74 16.94
C GLY A 8 -38.77 3.43 17.07
N PHE A 9 -39.52 3.51 15.97
CA PHE A 9 -40.82 4.16 15.94
C PHE A 9 -41.97 3.17 16.15
N TYR A 10 -42.93 3.55 16.98
CA TYR A 10 -44.14 2.78 17.29
C TYR A 10 -45.39 3.64 17.06
N HIS A 11 -46.46 3.01 16.60
CA HIS A 11 -47.71 3.67 16.25
C HIS A 11 -48.85 3.19 17.14
N ASP A 12 -49.57 4.13 17.76
CA ASP A 12 -50.75 3.96 18.61
C ASP A 12 -50.57 3.10 19.89
N THR A 13 -49.63 2.17 19.92
CA THR A 13 -49.24 1.35 21.07
C THR A 13 -47.74 1.47 21.29
N ALA A 14 -47.31 1.84 22.49
CA ALA A 14 -45.93 2.13 22.80
C ALA A 14 -45.40 1.17 23.89
N PRO A 15 -44.17 0.66 23.76
CA PRO A 15 -43.47 0.05 24.88
C PRO A 15 -43.35 1.01 26.07
N GLU A 16 -43.27 0.47 27.28
CA GLU A 16 -43.02 1.27 28.48
C GLU A 16 -41.69 2.04 28.36
N GLY A 17 -41.70 3.32 28.74
CA GLY A 17 -40.55 4.23 28.62
C GLY A 17 -40.38 4.89 27.24
N SER A 18 -41.32 4.72 26.31
CA SER A 18 -41.31 5.46 25.04
C SER A 18 -41.75 6.91 25.24
N VAL A 19 -41.23 7.81 24.40
CA VAL A 19 -41.65 9.21 24.36
C VAL A 19 -42.60 9.46 23.20
N GLU A 20 -43.67 10.22 23.43
CA GLU A 20 -44.58 10.66 22.36
C GLU A 20 -43.93 11.78 21.55
N ILE A 21 -43.98 11.69 20.22
CA ILE A 21 -43.45 12.70 19.29
C ILE A 21 -44.54 13.18 18.33
N SER A 22 -44.40 14.41 17.82
CA SER A 22 -45.34 14.94 16.83
C SER A 22 -45.12 14.30 15.45
N GLU A 23 -46.13 14.37 14.60
CA GLU A 23 -46.04 13.93 13.20
C GLU A 23 -44.99 14.75 12.41
N GLU A 24 -44.81 16.02 12.74
CA GLU A 24 -43.79 16.88 12.14
C GLU A 24 -42.37 16.45 12.54
N THR A 25 -42.14 16.15 13.83
CA THR A 25 -40.87 15.59 14.30
C THR A 25 -40.59 14.26 13.62
N TYR A 26 -41.57 13.36 13.56
CA TYR A 26 -41.44 12.07 12.88
C TYR A 26 -41.02 12.22 11.41
N ARG A 27 -41.69 13.09 10.65
CA ARG A 27 -41.34 13.37 9.24
C ARG A 27 -39.93 13.93 9.10
N THR A 28 -39.55 14.87 9.97
CA THR A 28 -38.21 15.48 9.96
C THR A 28 -37.12 14.43 10.19
N LEU A 29 -37.33 13.51 11.15
CA LEU A 29 -36.41 12.41 11.43
C LEU A 29 -36.28 11.46 10.24
N LEU A 30 -37.38 11.09 9.60
CA LEU A 30 -37.35 10.22 8.41
C LEU A 30 -36.64 10.87 7.22
N ILE A 31 -36.85 12.18 7.00
CA ILE A 31 -36.13 12.94 5.98
C ILE A 31 -34.63 12.91 6.28
N GLY A 32 -34.22 13.27 7.50
CA GLY A 32 -32.81 13.25 7.88
C GLY A 32 -32.17 11.86 7.76
N GLN A 33 -32.90 10.81 8.13
CA GLN A 33 -32.44 9.44 7.94
C GLN A 33 -32.26 9.09 6.46
N SER A 34 -33.18 9.54 5.58
CA SER A 34 -33.04 9.36 4.14
C SER A 34 -31.86 10.14 3.53
N GLU A 35 -31.41 11.20 4.20
CA GLU A 35 -30.19 11.95 3.89
C GLU A 35 -28.91 11.31 4.47
N GLY A 36 -29.02 10.17 5.17
CA GLY A 36 -27.88 9.42 5.71
C GLY A 36 -27.54 9.71 7.18
N LYS A 37 -28.32 10.55 7.87
CA LYS A 37 -28.16 10.79 9.31
C LYS A 37 -28.67 9.60 10.13
N GLN A 38 -28.21 9.51 11.37
CA GLN A 38 -28.68 8.51 12.33
C GLN A 38 -29.66 9.14 13.32
N ILE A 39 -30.69 8.37 13.69
CA ILE A 39 -31.65 8.76 14.72
C ILE A 39 -31.26 8.05 16.02
N ILE A 40 -30.96 8.82 17.05
CA ILE A 40 -30.58 8.31 18.38
C ILE A 40 -31.43 8.98 19.46
N PRO A 41 -31.65 8.34 20.61
CA PRO A 41 -32.23 9.03 21.77
C PRO A 41 -31.23 10.03 22.36
N ASP A 42 -31.71 11.21 22.77
CA ASP A 42 -31.00 12.12 23.65
C ASP A 42 -31.06 11.65 25.12
N GLU A 43 -30.49 12.43 26.04
CA GLU A 43 -30.49 12.12 27.49
C GLU A 43 -31.89 12.01 28.11
N ARG A 44 -32.92 12.53 27.44
CA ARG A 44 -34.32 12.51 27.84
C ARG A 44 -35.14 11.45 27.09
N GLY A 45 -34.50 10.66 26.22
CA GLY A 45 -35.13 9.65 25.38
C GLY A 45 -35.78 10.20 24.10
N TYR A 46 -35.66 11.49 23.81
CA TYR A 46 -36.21 12.09 22.59
C TYR A 46 -35.31 11.79 21.39
N PRO A 47 -35.88 11.38 20.24
CA PRO A 47 -35.10 11.12 19.04
C PRO A 47 -34.50 12.41 18.49
N VAL A 48 -33.20 12.39 18.22
CA VAL A 48 -32.44 13.46 17.57
C VAL A 48 -31.67 12.93 16.38
N LEU A 49 -31.45 13.78 15.38
CA LEU A 49 -30.62 13.47 14.22
C LEU A 49 -29.15 13.80 14.51
N ILE A 50 -28.26 12.87 14.22
CA ILE A 50 -26.82 13.08 14.24
C ILE A 50 -26.19 12.62 12.92
N GLU A 51 -25.01 13.15 12.61
CA GLU A 51 -24.21 12.66 11.49
C GLU A 51 -23.86 11.18 11.67
N PRO A 52 -23.63 10.42 10.57
CA PRO A 52 -23.20 9.04 10.67
C PRO A 52 -21.85 8.91 11.38
N GLN A 53 -21.60 7.75 11.99
CA GLN A 53 -20.33 7.45 12.65
C GLN A 53 -19.17 7.64 11.65
N PRO A 54 -18.19 8.52 11.91
CA PRO A 54 -17.11 8.81 10.96
C PRO A 54 -16.18 7.62 10.73
N SER A 55 -15.94 6.81 11.76
CA SER A 55 -15.17 5.57 11.66
C SER A 55 -15.48 4.62 12.83
N PRO A 56 -15.12 3.33 12.74
CA PRO A 56 -15.27 2.38 13.84
C PRO A 56 -14.52 2.77 15.13
N TYR A 57 -13.61 3.73 15.05
CA TYR A 57 -12.84 4.26 16.18
C TYR A 57 -13.50 5.46 16.85
N HIS A 58 -14.72 5.83 16.45
CA HIS A 58 -15.50 6.86 17.12
C HIS A 58 -16.55 6.21 18.03
N ARG A 59 -16.76 6.78 19.20
CA ARG A 59 -17.88 6.45 20.09
C ARG A 59 -18.76 7.68 20.28
N LEU A 60 -20.03 7.44 20.58
CA LEU A 60 -20.95 8.53 20.86
C LEU A 60 -20.79 8.97 22.32
N GLN A 61 -20.52 10.26 22.56
CA GLN A 61 -20.46 10.85 23.90
C GLN A 61 -21.19 12.19 23.89
N GLY A 62 -22.24 12.33 24.70
CA GLY A 62 -23.04 13.56 24.78
C GLY A 62 -23.64 13.99 23.43
N GLY A 63 -24.09 13.04 22.62
CA GLY A 63 -24.67 13.31 21.29
C GLY A 63 -23.66 13.70 20.21
N LYS A 64 -22.36 13.58 20.46
CA LYS A 64 -21.30 13.85 19.49
C LYS A 64 -20.39 12.65 19.31
N TRP A 65 -19.89 12.45 18.09
CA TRP A 65 -18.85 11.47 17.82
C TRP A 65 -17.51 11.96 18.36
N VAL A 66 -16.93 11.20 19.27
CA VAL A 66 -15.59 11.43 19.82
C VAL A 66 -14.70 10.22 19.52
N MET A 67 -13.40 10.45 19.36
CA MET A 67 -12.45 9.36 19.19
C MET A 67 -12.44 8.47 20.43
N ASP A 68 -12.47 7.15 20.23
CA ASP A 68 -12.38 6.16 21.29
C ASP A 68 -10.91 5.88 21.61
N GLU A 69 -10.42 6.49 22.68
CA GLU A 69 -9.04 6.33 23.16
C GLU A 69 -8.69 4.87 23.46
N ALA A 70 -9.67 4.07 23.91
CA ALA A 70 -9.46 2.65 24.18
C ALA A 70 -9.08 1.86 22.90
N ARG A 71 -9.47 2.35 21.72
CA ARG A 71 -9.19 1.74 20.41
C ARG A 71 -8.06 2.42 19.65
N GLN A 72 -7.34 3.35 20.28
CA GLN A 72 -6.22 4.04 19.65
C GLN A 72 -5.14 3.08 19.18
N GLY A 73 -4.83 2.03 19.96
CA GLY A 73 -3.86 1.01 19.57
C GLY A 73 -4.27 0.23 18.31
N GLU A 74 -5.55 -0.16 18.21
CA GLU A 74 -6.09 -0.84 17.02
C GLU A 74 -6.00 0.05 15.79
N ARG A 75 -6.39 1.33 15.93
CA ARG A 75 -6.30 2.31 14.84
C ARG A 75 -4.88 2.49 14.35
N LEU A 76 -3.92 2.69 15.26
CA LEU A 76 -2.51 2.87 14.90
C LEU A 76 -1.95 1.60 14.24
N SER A 77 -2.33 0.42 14.73
CA SER A 77 -1.94 -0.86 14.11
C SER A 77 -2.45 -0.96 12.67
N GLU A 78 -3.72 -0.64 12.43
CA GLU A 78 -4.32 -0.66 11.09
C GLU A 78 -3.62 0.33 10.15
N GLN A 79 -3.39 1.56 10.62
CA GLN A 79 -2.69 2.58 9.84
C GLN A 79 -1.25 2.15 9.50
N ARG A 80 -0.51 1.55 10.45
CA ARG A 80 0.83 1.01 10.20
C ARG A 80 0.78 -0.13 9.19
N ASN A 81 -0.19 -1.04 9.28
CA ASN A 81 -0.33 -2.13 8.32
C ASN A 81 -0.61 -1.60 6.91
N GLN A 82 -1.42 -0.56 6.78
CA GLN A 82 -1.65 0.09 5.49
C GLN A 82 -0.36 0.65 4.89
N VAL A 83 0.45 1.36 5.68
CA VAL A 83 1.71 1.93 5.18
C VAL A 83 2.77 0.86 4.92
N ARG A 84 2.86 -0.18 5.76
CA ARG A 84 3.74 -1.36 5.53
C ARG A 84 3.44 -2.03 4.20
N SER A 85 2.16 -2.19 3.83
CA SER A 85 1.76 -2.75 2.54
C SER A 85 2.22 -1.88 1.38
N LYS A 86 2.13 -0.55 1.49
CA LYS A 86 2.64 0.39 0.46
C LYS A 86 4.17 0.31 0.33
N ILE A 87 4.90 0.26 1.44
CA ILE A 87 6.36 0.09 1.47
C ILE A 87 6.78 -1.23 0.79
N ASN A 88 6.07 -2.32 1.08
CA ASN A 88 6.33 -3.61 0.42
C ASN A 88 6.10 -3.54 -1.08
N ALA A 89 4.97 -2.96 -1.50
CA ALA A 89 4.65 -2.81 -2.91
C ALA A 89 5.70 -1.96 -3.65
N LYS A 90 6.15 -0.85 -3.07
CA LYS A 90 7.22 -0.03 -3.68
C LYS A 90 8.55 -0.77 -3.73
N ARG A 91 8.93 -1.50 -2.67
CA ARG A 91 10.11 -2.36 -2.69
C ARG A 91 10.04 -3.35 -3.85
N ASP A 92 8.94 -4.06 -3.99
CA ASP A 92 8.79 -5.10 -5.02
C ASP A 92 8.83 -4.47 -6.41
N ASN A 93 8.16 -3.34 -6.61
CA ASN A 93 8.24 -2.55 -7.84
C ASN A 93 9.68 -2.09 -8.16
N CYS A 94 10.45 -1.61 -7.18
CA CYS A 94 11.85 -1.24 -7.41
C CYS A 94 12.75 -2.45 -7.70
N VAL A 95 12.52 -3.57 -7.03
CA VAL A 95 13.32 -4.79 -7.22
C VAL A 95 13.05 -5.41 -8.58
N ASP A 96 11.80 -5.41 -9.04
CA ASP A 96 11.42 -6.01 -10.32
C ASP A 96 11.50 -4.99 -11.48
N GLY A 97 11.65 -3.70 -11.18
CA GLY A 97 11.69 -2.60 -12.14
C GLY A 97 13.00 -2.41 -12.92
N GLY A 98 13.93 -3.35 -12.81
CA GLY A 98 15.21 -3.34 -13.51
C GLY A 98 16.33 -2.61 -12.79
N VAL A 99 17.57 -2.87 -13.22
CA VAL A 99 18.78 -2.22 -12.70
C VAL A 99 19.64 -1.70 -13.84
N TYR A 100 20.16 -0.48 -13.71
CA TYR A 100 21.17 0.03 -14.63
C TYR A 100 22.55 -0.54 -14.29
N VAL A 101 23.23 -1.07 -15.30
CA VAL A 101 24.56 -1.69 -15.19
C VAL A 101 25.57 -0.86 -16.01
N PRO A 102 26.38 -0.02 -15.37
CA PRO A 102 27.33 0.88 -16.05
C PRO A 102 28.34 0.16 -16.94
N GLU A 103 28.78 -1.04 -16.55
CA GLU A 103 29.80 -1.82 -17.26
C GLU A 103 29.35 -2.27 -18.65
N ILE A 104 28.04 -2.38 -18.88
CA ILE A 104 27.45 -2.65 -20.20
C ILE A 104 26.62 -1.48 -20.73
N GLY A 105 26.47 -0.41 -19.95
CA GLY A 105 25.72 0.79 -20.31
C GLY A 105 24.23 0.55 -20.53
N LYS A 106 23.64 -0.46 -19.88
CA LYS A 106 22.28 -0.95 -20.16
C LYS A 106 21.45 -1.14 -18.90
N TRP A 107 20.13 -1.01 -19.05
CA TRP A 107 19.16 -1.47 -18.07
C TRP A 107 18.89 -2.96 -18.27
N VAL A 108 18.94 -3.73 -17.18
CA VAL A 108 18.70 -5.17 -17.17
C VAL A 108 17.44 -5.47 -16.37
N ASP A 109 16.58 -6.33 -16.91
CA ASP A 109 15.37 -6.79 -16.23
C ASP A 109 15.72 -7.62 -14.99
N THR A 110 15.08 -7.28 -13.86
CA THR A 110 15.29 -7.94 -12.56
C THR A 110 14.02 -8.52 -11.98
N ASP A 111 12.97 -8.62 -12.80
CA ASP A 111 11.73 -9.34 -12.51
C ASP A 111 11.99 -10.86 -12.37
N GLU A 112 10.92 -11.63 -12.18
CA GLU A 112 11.05 -13.09 -12.03
C GLU A 112 11.75 -13.75 -13.23
N LYS A 113 11.41 -13.32 -14.46
CA LYS A 113 11.95 -13.91 -15.69
C LYS A 113 13.41 -13.50 -15.90
N GLY A 114 13.74 -12.22 -15.76
CA GLY A 114 15.10 -11.71 -15.87
C GLY A 114 16.04 -12.37 -14.87
N ARG A 115 15.60 -12.53 -13.62
CA ARG A 115 16.38 -13.26 -12.59
C ARG A 115 16.57 -14.73 -12.93
N ALA A 116 15.54 -15.39 -13.47
CA ALA A 116 15.67 -16.79 -13.90
C ALA A 116 16.73 -16.94 -14.99
N THR A 117 16.74 -16.06 -16.00
CA THR A 117 17.76 -16.02 -17.05
C THR A 117 19.17 -15.83 -16.48
N LEU A 118 19.35 -14.92 -15.51
CA LEU A 118 20.66 -14.73 -14.87
C LEU A 118 21.12 -15.98 -14.11
N VAL A 119 20.20 -16.71 -13.46
CA VAL A 119 20.50 -17.97 -12.76
C VAL A 119 20.87 -19.08 -13.75
N GLU A 120 20.19 -19.19 -14.89
CA GLU A 120 20.51 -20.15 -15.94
C GLU A 120 21.90 -19.91 -16.52
N ILE A 121 22.23 -18.66 -16.86
CA ILE A 121 23.57 -18.28 -17.34
C ILE A 121 24.63 -18.58 -16.26
N LYS A 122 24.34 -18.29 -14.99
CA LYS A 122 25.24 -18.63 -13.88
C LYS A 122 25.52 -20.14 -13.84
N ALA A 123 24.47 -20.96 -13.95
CA ALA A 123 24.60 -22.40 -13.91
C ALA A 123 25.44 -22.93 -15.08
N ASP A 124 25.29 -22.35 -16.27
CA ASP A 124 26.13 -22.71 -17.42
C ASP A 124 27.61 -22.38 -17.17
N PHE A 125 27.92 -21.17 -16.67
CA PHE A 125 29.30 -20.83 -16.31
C PHE A 125 29.89 -21.74 -15.23
N ASP A 126 29.08 -22.16 -14.25
CA ASP A 126 29.52 -23.06 -13.17
C ASP A 126 29.80 -24.48 -13.70
N LEU A 127 29.06 -24.95 -14.72
CA LEU A 127 29.17 -26.30 -15.27
C LEU A 127 30.17 -26.40 -16.43
N ASN A 128 30.15 -25.43 -17.34
CA ASN A 128 30.88 -25.45 -18.61
C ASN A 128 32.10 -24.51 -18.63
N GLY A 129 32.33 -23.78 -17.53
CA GLY A 129 33.42 -22.83 -17.42
C GLY A 129 33.20 -21.55 -18.23
N LYS A 130 34.23 -20.70 -18.26
CA LYS A 130 34.16 -19.32 -18.78
C LYS A 130 34.66 -19.18 -20.22
N THR A 131 35.22 -20.24 -20.76
CA THR A 131 35.85 -20.29 -22.08
C THR A 131 35.34 -21.49 -22.84
N GLU A 132 35.31 -21.37 -24.16
CA GLU A 132 35.07 -22.49 -25.07
C GLU A 132 36.31 -23.38 -25.17
N GLU A 133 36.17 -24.56 -25.80
CA GLU A 133 37.29 -25.51 -26.00
C GLU A 133 38.44 -24.92 -26.82
N ASN A 134 38.15 -23.94 -27.68
CA ASN A 134 39.13 -23.23 -28.49
C ASN A 134 39.87 -22.11 -27.74
N GLY A 135 39.57 -21.89 -26.45
CA GLY A 135 40.19 -20.87 -25.60
C GLY A 135 39.56 -19.48 -25.67
N GLU A 136 38.58 -19.27 -26.54
CA GLU A 136 37.81 -18.01 -26.61
C GLU A 136 36.86 -17.88 -25.41
N PRO A 137 36.48 -16.66 -24.99
CA PRO A 137 35.47 -16.46 -23.96
C PRO A 137 34.12 -17.08 -24.37
N ARG A 138 33.46 -17.74 -23.42
CA ARG A 138 32.07 -18.18 -23.58
C ARG A 138 31.17 -16.95 -23.49
N ILE A 139 30.33 -16.74 -24.50
CA ILE A 139 29.45 -15.57 -24.64
C ILE A 139 27.99 -15.99 -24.65
N PHE A 140 27.18 -15.36 -23.79
CA PHE A 140 25.73 -15.42 -23.85
C PHE A 140 25.16 -14.17 -24.51
N THR A 141 23.90 -14.23 -24.94
CA THR A 141 23.16 -13.04 -25.37
C THR A 141 22.10 -12.73 -24.34
N LEU A 142 22.20 -11.55 -23.71
CA LEU A 142 21.19 -11.02 -22.82
C LEU A 142 20.29 -10.07 -23.61
N ILE A 143 18.97 -10.20 -23.50
CA ILE A 143 18.05 -9.18 -23.97
C ILE A 143 17.82 -8.20 -22.82
N CYS A 144 18.19 -6.94 -23.02
CA CYS A 144 18.08 -5.87 -22.03
C CYS A 144 16.65 -5.28 -22.01
N ALA A 145 16.36 -4.45 -20.99
CA ALA A 145 15.04 -3.86 -20.79
C ALA A 145 14.57 -2.96 -21.97
N ASP A 146 15.53 -2.42 -22.74
CA ASP A 146 15.29 -1.67 -23.96
C ASP A 146 15.07 -2.56 -25.21
N ASN A 147 14.91 -3.87 -25.03
CA ASN A 147 14.80 -4.91 -26.06
C ASN A 147 16.03 -5.05 -26.97
N THR A 148 17.18 -4.50 -26.57
CA THR A 148 18.43 -4.70 -27.31
C THR A 148 19.19 -5.93 -26.83
N ALA A 149 19.95 -6.56 -27.73
CA ALA A 149 20.79 -7.70 -27.42
C ALA A 149 22.19 -7.24 -26.98
N GLU A 150 22.67 -7.75 -25.83
CA GLU A 150 23.99 -7.48 -25.29
C GLU A 150 24.80 -8.79 -25.18
N PRO A 151 25.98 -8.88 -25.83
CA PRO A 151 26.90 -10.00 -25.67
C PRO A 151 27.54 -10.01 -24.27
N LEU A 152 27.44 -11.14 -23.59
CA LEU A 152 27.76 -11.29 -22.17
C LEU A 152 28.84 -12.37 -21.96
N ASP A 153 30.08 -11.95 -21.79
CA ASP A 153 31.14 -12.79 -21.22
C ASP A 153 30.99 -12.91 -19.69
N PHE A 154 31.88 -13.68 -19.05
CA PHE A 154 31.83 -13.89 -17.60
C PHE A 154 31.99 -12.59 -16.79
N ASP A 155 32.81 -11.64 -17.24
CA ASP A 155 33.09 -10.41 -16.50
C ASP A 155 31.89 -9.46 -16.57
N LYS A 156 31.30 -9.28 -17.75
CA LYS A 156 30.05 -8.55 -17.93
C LYS A 156 28.90 -9.22 -17.18
N PHE A 157 28.78 -10.54 -17.26
CA PHE A 157 27.77 -11.30 -16.50
C PHE A 157 27.91 -11.05 -14.99
N LYS A 158 29.13 -11.09 -14.47
CA LYS A 158 29.39 -10.83 -13.05
C LYS A 158 28.99 -9.41 -12.64
N ALA A 159 29.21 -8.42 -13.50
CA ALA A 159 28.75 -7.05 -13.25
C ALA A 159 27.21 -6.99 -13.15
N VAL A 160 26.51 -7.57 -14.12
CA VAL A 160 25.04 -7.65 -14.14
C VAL A 160 24.50 -8.38 -12.90
N TRP A 161 25.06 -9.55 -12.58
CA TRP A 161 24.68 -10.35 -11.42
C TRP A 161 24.84 -9.57 -10.12
N ASN A 162 25.97 -8.90 -9.94
CA ASN A 162 26.22 -8.11 -8.74
C ASN A 162 25.28 -6.91 -8.65
N ALA A 163 25.02 -6.22 -9.76
CA ALA A 163 24.08 -5.11 -9.80
C ALA A 163 22.66 -5.56 -9.38
N ALA A 164 22.14 -6.65 -9.96
CA ALA A 164 20.83 -7.20 -9.61
C ALA A 164 20.76 -7.66 -8.15
N LYS A 165 21.82 -8.33 -7.66
CA LYS A 165 21.93 -8.74 -6.25
C LYS A 165 21.92 -7.53 -5.31
N THR A 166 22.77 -6.53 -5.57
CA THR A 166 22.89 -5.34 -4.75
C THR A 166 21.62 -4.49 -4.77
N LEU A 167 20.93 -4.39 -5.91
CA LEU A 167 19.60 -3.76 -5.98
C LEU A 167 18.65 -4.43 -4.99
N LYS A 168 18.53 -5.76 -5.05
CA LYS A 168 17.63 -6.52 -4.17
C LYS A 168 17.98 -6.31 -2.70
N GLU A 169 19.25 -6.45 -2.32
CA GLU A 169 19.69 -6.23 -0.94
C GLU A 169 19.32 -4.82 -0.44
N LYS A 170 19.67 -3.78 -1.20
CA LYS A 170 19.39 -2.38 -0.84
C LYS A 170 17.90 -2.09 -0.71
N MET A 171 17.05 -2.60 -1.62
CA MET A 171 15.61 -2.34 -1.55
C MET A 171 14.97 -3.05 -0.35
N PHE A 172 15.41 -4.26 -0.01
CA PHE A 172 14.94 -4.96 1.17
C PHE A 172 15.40 -4.29 2.47
N GLU A 173 16.66 -3.83 2.53
CA GLU A 173 17.19 -3.06 3.65
C GLU A 173 16.44 -1.74 3.83
N ASN A 174 16.22 -0.98 2.75
CA ASN A 174 15.47 0.27 2.80
C ASN A 174 14.03 0.05 3.29
N ALA A 175 13.34 -0.95 2.75
CA ALA A 175 11.99 -1.30 3.18
C ALA A 175 11.94 -1.73 4.66
N TYR A 176 12.94 -2.48 5.12
CA TYR A 176 13.05 -2.88 6.52
C TYR A 176 13.26 -1.67 7.45
N MET A 177 14.18 -0.78 7.08
CA MET A 177 14.44 0.48 7.79
C MET A 177 13.17 1.32 7.91
N HIS A 178 12.43 1.52 6.81
CA HIS A 178 11.20 2.31 6.85
C HIS A 178 10.12 1.67 7.73
N LYS A 179 10.04 0.33 7.79
CA LYS A 179 9.10 -0.35 8.70
C LYS A 179 9.45 -0.16 10.16
N ILE A 180 10.74 -0.14 10.52
CA ILE A 180 11.17 0.14 11.91
C ILE A 180 10.77 1.57 12.30
N LEU A 181 11.07 2.56 11.46
CA LEU A 181 10.75 3.95 11.74
C LEU A 181 9.24 4.19 11.79
N LEU A 182 8.46 3.51 10.93
CA LEU A 182 7.00 3.55 10.95
C LEU A 182 6.40 3.08 12.28
N GLU A 183 7.03 2.13 12.98
CA GLU A 183 6.57 1.72 14.32
C GLU A 183 6.71 2.84 15.35
N GLN A 184 7.71 3.69 15.18
CA GLN A 184 8.02 4.81 16.07
C GLN A 184 7.22 6.07 15.72
N ALA A 185 6.60 6.11 14.54
CA ALA A 185 5.83 7.25 14.08
C ALA A 185 4.54 7.45 14.91
N GLU A 186 4.32 8.68 15.37
CA GLU A 186 3.09 9.11 16.07
C GLU A 186 1.89 9.15 15.12
N ASN A 187 2.13 9.57 13.87
CA ASN A 187 1.13 9.56 12.80
C ASN A 187 1.59 8.65 11.65
N PRO A 188 1.21 7.35 11.66
CA PRO A 188 1.69 6.39 10.68
C PRO A 188 1.35 6.77 9.23
N LEU A 189 0.20 7.42 8.99
CA LEU A 189 -0.26 7.77 7.64
C LEU A 189 0.52 8.94 7.02
N GLU A 190 1.15 9.77 7.85
CA GLU A 190 1.95 10.92 7.43
C GLU A 190 3.45 10.65 7.45
N TYR A 191 3.86 9.44 7.87
CA TYR A 191 5.25 9.05 7.82
C TYR A 191 5.77 9.10 6.37
N ASP A 192 6.82 9.88 6.14
CA ASP A 192 7.46 10.00 4.84
C ASP A 192 8.42 8.82 4.62
N TRP A 193 8.09 8.01 3.62
CA TRP A 193 8.89 6.86 3.19
C TRP A 193 9.34 7.00 1.74
N SER A 194 9.44 8.22 1.21
CA SER A 194 9.76 8.47 -0.21
C SER A 194 11.23 8.30 -0.59
N ILE A 195 12.14 8.19 0.38
CA ILE A 195 13.59 8.18 0.15
C ILE A 195 14.17 6.77 0.01
N GLY A 196 15.37 6.67 -0.57
CA GLY A 196 16.16 5.43 -0.57
C GLY A 196 15.71 4.35 -1.56
N TRP A 197 14.69 4.63 -2.37
CA TRP A 197 14.25 3.75 -3.46
C TRP A 197 15.12 3.93 -4.70
N SER A 198 15.46 2.82 -5.36
CA SER A 198 16.12 2.86 -6.66
C SER A 198 15.14 3.29 -7.75
N GLN A 199 15.65 4.05 -8.71
CA GLN A 199 14.94 4.36 -9.95
C GLN A 199 14.67 3.06 -10.73
N THR A 200 13.47 2.93 -11.30
CA THR A 200 13.13 1.84 -12.23
C THR A 200 13.38 2.23 -13.68
N TYR A 201 13.45 1.24 -14.57
CA TYR A 201 13.55 1.51 -16.01
C TYR A 201 12.34 2.30 -16.54
N GLU A 202 11.13 2.00 -16.07
CA GLU A 202 9.93 2.75 -16.41
C GLU A 202 10.00 4.22 -15.97
N GLU A 203 10.48 4.48 -14.74
CA GLU A 203 10.71 5.84 -14.25
C GLU A 203 11.74 6.58 -15.12
N TYR A 204 12.84 5.91 -15.48
CA TYR A 204 13.85 6.46 -16.39
C TYR A 204 13.26 6.81 -17.76
N GLN A 205 12.46 5.92 -18.38
CA GLN A 205 11.82 6.20 -19.67
C GLN A 205 10.89 7.42 -19.60
N ASN A 206 10.04 7.48 -18.56
CA ASN A 206 9.12 8.60 -18.35
C ASN A 206 9.84 9.94 -18.17
N GLU A 207 11.03 9.96 -17.56
CA GLU A 207 11.86 11.17 -17.43
C GLU A 207 12.46 11.62 -18.77
N GLN A 208 12.87 10.67 -19.63
CA GLN A 208 13.36 10.98 -20.96
C GLN A 208 12.24 11.58 -21.84
N GLU A 209 11.02 11.03 -21.79
CA GLU A 209 9.89 11.53 -22.57
C GLU A 209 9.45 12.95 -22.19
N LYS A 210 9.52 13.32 -20.90
CA LYS A 210 9.20 14.67 -20.42
C LYS A 210 10.23 15.74 -20.80
N SER A 211 11.41 15.30 -21.24
CA SER A 211 12.52 16.18 -21.60
C SER A 211 12.54 16.53 -23.10
N ILE A 212 11.56 16.03 -23.87
CA ILE A 212 11.35 16.25 -25.30
C ILE A 212 10.19 17.23 -25.50
#